data_AF-A0A7S1ED05-F1
#
_entry.id   AF-A0A7S1ED05-F1
#
_cell.length_a   1.000
_cell.length_b   1.000
_cell.length_c   1.000
_cell.angle_alpha   90.00
_cell.angle_beta   90.00
_cell.angle_gamma   90.00
#
_symmetry.space_group_name_H-M   'P 1'
#
loop_
_entity.id
_entity.type
_entity.pdbx_description
1 polymer ?
#
loop_
_entity_poly.entity_id
_entity_poly.type
_entity_poly.pdbx_seq_one_letter_code
_entity_poly.pdbx_strand_id
1 'polypeptide(L)'
;EGRAEECGGLAYLNALAQSVPSAANLRRYAEIVRERAILRKLVATSDEIATAALNPQGRAVTQILDEAEGKIFRIGEEGSRSRQGFQSMDQLVVALIDRVNELAESGAQDVTGVRTGFYDLDKQTAGLQPGDLIVLAARPSMGKTAFAVNIAENVAINEGLPVVIYSMEMGAAQLALRM
;
A
#
# COMPACT_ATOMS: atom_id res chain seq x y z
N GLU A 1 9.90 -17.95 -27.31
CA GLU A 1 10.41 -17.07 -28.37
C GLU A 1 10.44 -15.64 -27.87
N GLY A 2 11.43 -14.83 -28.24
CA GLY A 2 11.60 -13.47 -27.74
C GLY A 2 10.82 -12.45 -28.56
N ARG A 3 10.10 -11.52 -27.91
CA ARG A 3 9.36 -10.42 -28.54
C ARG A 3 10.23 -9.23 -28.98
N ALA A 4 11.53 -9.45 -29.17
CA ALA A 4 12.48 -8.38 -29.45
C ALA A 4 12.13 -7.62 -30.73
N GLU A 5 11.68 -8.33 -31.77
CA GLU A 5 11.29 -7.72 -33.05
C GLU A 5 9.97 -6.95 -32.96
N GLU A 6 8.97 -7.45 -32.23
CA GLU A 6 7.68 -6.75 -31.99
C GLU A 6 7.86 -5.43 -31.22
N CYS A 7 8.88 -5.34 -30.38
CA CYS A 7 9.18 -4.16 -29.57
C CYS A 7 10.19 -3.19 -30.20
N GLY A 8 10.57 -3.37 -31.48
CA GLY A 8 11.49 -2.48 -32.20
C GLY A 8 12.99 -2.77 -31.99
N GLY A 9 13.34 -3.85 -31.30
CA GLY A 9 14.71 -4.34 -31.15
C GLY A 9 15.64 -3.45 -30.34
N LEU A 10 16.94 -3.76 -30.41
CA LEU A 10 18.00 -3.05 -29.67
C LEU A 10 18.10 -1.56 -30.04
N ALA A 11 17.79 -1.21 -31.30
CA ALA A 11 17.81 0.16 -31.77
C ALA A 11 16.77 1.03 -31.03
N TYR A 12 15.56 0.52 -30.83
CA TYR A 12 14.50 1.23 -30.12
C TYR A 12 14.82 1.40 -28.63
N LEU A 13 15.39 0.38 -28.00
CA LEU A 13 15.83 0.46 -26.59
C LEU A 13 16.93 1.51 -26.39
N ASN A 14 17.89 1.61 -27.32
CA ASN A 14 18.94 2.63 -27.27
C ASN A 14 18.36 4.04 -27.46
N ALA A 15 17.38 4.20 -28.36
CA ALA A 15 16.66 5.45 -28.53
C ALA A 15 15.90 5.85 -27.24
N LEU A 16 15.22 4.91 -26.58
CA LEU A 16 14.55 5.16 -25.30
C LEU A 16 15.52 5.60 -24.21
N ALA A 17 16.68 4.95 -24.10
CA ALA A 17 17.72 5.32 -23.13
C ALA A 17 18.23 6.76 -23.33
N GLN A 18 18.30 7.22 -24.59
CA GLN A 18 18.70 8.60 -24.94
C GLN A 18 17.56 9.61 -24.82
N SER A 19 16.29 9.16 -24.82
CA SER A 19 15.12 10.03 -24.81
C SER A 19 14.78 10.63 -23.44
N VAL A 20 15.39 10.14 -22.35
CA VAL A 20 15.11 10.58 -20.98
C VAL A 20 16.23 11.53 -20.51
N PRO A 21 16.00 12.86 -20.41
CA PRO A 21 17.04 13.81 -20.03
C PRO A 21 17.51 13.66 -18.58
N SER A 22 16.63 13.20 -17.68
CA SER A 22 16.94 12.91 -16.28
C SER A 22 15.89 12.00 -15.64
N ALA A 23 16.35 11.02 -14.88
CA ALA A 23 15.48 10.16 -14.06
C ALA A 23 14.78 10.92 -12.92
N ALA A 24 15.25 12.13 -12.56
CA ALA A 24 14.66 12.94 -11.49
C ALA A 24 13.19 13.33 -11.76
N ASN A 25 12.79 13.41 -13.04
CA ASN A 25 11.43 13.77 -13.45
C ASN A 25 10.52 12.57 -13.75
N LEU A 26 10.97 11.34 -13.44
CA LEU A 26 10.23 10.12 -13.78
C LEU A 26 8.79 10.14 -13.24
N ARG A 27 8.60 10.58 -12.00
CA ARG A 27 7.26 10.71 -11.39
C ARG A 27 6.34 11.61 -12.22
N ARG A 28 6.84 12.77 -12.65
CA ARG A 28 6.07 13.74 -13.45
C ARG A 28 5.69 13.17 -14.82
N TYR A 29 6.60 12.46 -15.48
CA TYR A 29 6.27 11.80 -16.75
C TYR A 29 5.24 10.68 -16.58
N ALA A 30 5.34 9.89 -15.51
CA ALA A 30 4.36 8.88 -15.19
C ALA A 30 2.97 9.49 -14.91
N GLU A 31 2.92 10.62 -14.20
CA GLU A 31 1.69 11.40 -13.98
C GLU A 31 1.06 11.86 -15.30
N ILE A 32 1.85 12.45 -16.21
CA ILE A 32 1.36 12.88 -17.53
C ILE A 32 0.79 11.69 -18.32
N VAL A 33 1.49 10.56 -18.36
CA VAL A 33 1.02 9.36 -19.07
C VAL A 33 -0.30 8.87 -18.47
N ARG A 34 -0.41 8.87 -17.13
CA ARG A 34 -1.63 8.48 -16.41
C ARG A 34 -2.80 9.42 -16.70
N GLU A 35 -2.60 10.73 -16.61
CA GLU A 35 -3.63 11.72 -16.93
C GLU A 35 -4.15 11.54 -18.36
N ARG A 36 -3.24 11.38 -19.33
CA ARG A 36 -3.61 11.14 -20.73
C ARG A 36 -4.34 9.81 -20.92
N ALA A 37 -3.98 8.77 -20.17
CA ALA A 37 -4.68 7.49 -20.22
C ALA A 37 -6.12 7.59 -19.68
N ILE A 38 -6.33 8.32 -18.58
CA ILE A 38 -7.66 8.57 -18.01
C ILE A 38 -8.53 9.32 -19.03
N LEU A 39 -8.00 10.38 -19.65
CA LEU A 39 -8.72 11.13 -20.69
C LEU A 39 -9.10 10.26 -21.89
N ARG A 40 -8.20 9.39 -22.36
CA ARG A 40 -8.52 8.44 -23.45
C ARG A 40 -9.63 7.47 -23.06
N LYS A 41 -9.62 6.97 -21.83
CA LYS A 41 -10.65 6.06 -21.33
C LYS A 41 -12.00 6.76 -21.20
N LEU A 42 -12.00 8.01 -20.75
CA LEU A 42 -13.21 8.83 -20.70
C LEU A 42 -13.82 9.00 -22.09
N VAL A 43 -13.01 9.34 -23.11
CA VAL A 43 -13.49 9.44 -24.50
C VAL A 43 -14.12 8.13 -24.98
N ALA A 44 -13.41 7.01 -24.82
CA ALA A 44 -13.93 5.70 -25.23
C ALA A 44 -15.25 5.33 -24.52
N THR A 45 -15.34 5.61 -23.22
CA THR A 45 -16.56 5.38 -22.43
C THR A 45 -17.69 6.31 -22.85
N SER A 46 -17.40 7.58 -23.16
CA SER A 46 -18.39 8.52 -23.70
C SER A 46 -18.95 8.05 -25.04
N ASP A 47 -18.09 7.52 -25.93
CA ASP A 47 -18.53 6.95 -27.22
C ASP A 47 -19.44 5.73 -27.03
N GLU A 48 -19.11 4.85 -26.09
CA GLU A 48 -19.96 3.71 -25.72
C GLU A 48 -21.32 4.15 -25.17
N ILE A 49 -21.34 5.16 -24.28
CA ILE A 49 -22.57 5.71 -23.71
C ILE A 49 -23.42 6.35 -24.81
N ALA A 50 -22.81 7.14 -25.70
CA ALA A 50 -23.49 7.76 -26.82
C ALA A 50 -24.09 6.70 -27.76
N THR A 51 -23.34 5.64 -28.05
CA THR A 51 -23.82 4.51 -28.88
C THR A 51 -25.01 3.81 -28.24
N ALA A 52 -24.97 3.54 -26.93
CA ALA A 52 -26.06 2.92 -26.20
C ALA A 52 -27.33 3.80 -26.17
N ALA A 53 -27.16 5.13 -26.08
CA ALA A 53 -28.28 6.07 -26.11
C ALA A 53 -28.92 6.18 -27.50
N LEU A 54 -28.12 6.12 -28.58
CA LEU A 54 -28.60 6.16 -29.96
C LEU A 54 -29.26 4.85 -30.40
N ASN A 55 -28.83 3.71 -29.86
CA ASN A 55 -29.40 2.40 -30.16
C ASN A 55 -29.74 1.61 -28.88
N PRO A 56 -30.89 1.89 -28.23
CA PRO A 56 -31.27 1.27 -26.95
C PRO A 56 -31.56 -0.24 -27.02
N GLN A 57 -31.76 -0.82 -28.22
CA GLN A 57 -32.05 -2.26 -28.42
C GLN A 57 -33.16 -2.83 -27.51
N GLY A 58 -34.18 -2.03 -27.16
CA GLY A 58 -35.29 -2.44 -26.30
C GLY A 58 -35.02 -2.40 -24.80
N ARG A 59 -33.86 -1.88 -24.37
CA ARG A 59 -33.53 -1.67 -22.96
C ARG A 59 -34.28 -0.47 -22.40
N ALA A 60 -34.62 -0.53 -21.10
CA ALA A 60 -35.21 0.60 -20.39
C ALA A 60 -34.19 1.73 -20.22
N VAL A 61 -34.68 2.98 -20.27
CA VAL A 61 -33.83 4.18 -20.11
C VAL A 61 -33.07 4.16 -18.78
N THR A 62 -33.72 3.72 -17.70
CA THR A 62 -33.10 3.58 -16.37
C THR A 62 -31.87 2.69 -16.41
N GLN A 63 -31.95 1.54 -17.08
CA GLN A 63 -30.82 0.62 -17.21
C GLN A 63 -29.64 1.21 -17.98
N ILE A 64 -29.90 2.05 -19.00
CA ILE A 64 -28.84 2.72 -19.77
C ILE A 64 -28.15 3.79 -18.92
N LEU A 65 -28.92 4.51 -18.10
CA LEU A 65 -28.38 5.51 -17.17
C LEU A 65 -27.52 4.84 -16.08
N ASP A 66 -27.99 3.77 -15.46
CA ASP A 66 -27.25 3.04 -14.41
C ASP A 66 -25.91 2.50 -14.94
N GLU A 67 -25.89 1.94 -16.15
CA GLU A 67 -24.65 1.47 -16.78
C GLU A 67 -23.69 2.61 -17.12
N ALA A 68 -24.20 3.75 -17.58
CA ALA A 68 -23.39 4.93 -17.86
C ALA A 68 -22.76 5.47 -16.57
N GLU A 69 -23.53 5.59 -15.49
CA GLU A 69 -23.04 6.01 -14.17
C GLU A 69 -21.96 5.05 -13.67
N GLY A 70 -22.19 3.74 -13.72
CA GLY A 70 -21.21 2.73 -13.30
C GLY A 70 -19.93 2.74 -14.15
N LYS A 71 -19.99 3.11 -15.44
CA LYS A 71 -18.79 3.26 -16.28
C LYS A 71 -18.00 4.51 -15.92
N ILE A 72 -18.66 5.64 -15.73
CA ILE A 72 -18.01 6.91 -15.33
C ILE A 72 -17.41 6.80 -13.92
N PHE A 73 -18.12 6.17 -12.99
CA PHE A 73 -17.65 5.96 -11.62
C PHE A 73 -16.34 5.17 -11.58
N ARG A 74 -16.24 4.08 -12.35
CA ARG A 74 -15.01 3.26 -12.46
C ARG A 74 -13.80 4.04 -12.96
N ILE A 75 -13.99 5.00 -13.87
CA ILE A 75 -12.90 5.88 -14.33
C ILE A 75 -12.45 6.81 -13.19
N GLY A 76 -13.39 7.32 -12.39
CA GLY A 76 -13.13 8.16 -11.23
C GLY A 76 -12.29 7.45 -10.15
N GLU A 77 -12.59 6.18 -9.85
CA GLU A 77 -11.82 5.36 -8.89
C GLU A 77 -10.38 5.09 -9.35
N GLU A 78 -10.16 4.82 -10.64
CA GLU A 78 -8.82 4.60 -11.19
C GLU A 78 -7.94 5.85 -11.10
N GLY A 79 -8.54 7.05 -11.17
CA GLY A 79 -7.85 8.32 -10.94
C GLY A 79 -7.46 8.56 -9.48
N SER A 80 -8.19 7.98 -8.54
CA SER A 80 -8.19 8.39 -7.14
C SER A 80 -7.66 7.35 -6.14
N ARG A 81 -6.90 6.33 -6.59
CA ARG A 81 -6.23 5.31 -5.74
C ARG A 81 -5.47 5.81 -4.49
N SER A 82 -5.26 7.11 -4.30
CA SER A 82 -4.66 7.70 -3.09
C SER A 82 -5.68 8.28 -2.08
N ARG A 83 -6.99 8.19 -2.32
CA ARG A 83 -8.02 8.50 -1.33
C ARG A 83 -8.89 7.27 -1.15
N GLN A 84 -8.74 6.57 -0.02
CA GLN A 84 -9.80 5.68 0.45
C GLN A 84 -11.10 6.51 0.49
N GLY A 85 -12.12 6.06 -0.23
CA GLY A 85 -13.45 6.67 -0.19
C GLY A 85 -14.10 6.53 1.19
N PHE A 86 -15.35 6.97 1.31
CA PHE A 86 -16.13 6.73 2.54
C PHE A 86 -16.39 5.21 2.70
N GLN A 87 -16.05 4.67 3.87
CA GLN A 87 -16.43 3.31 4.25
C GLN A 87 -17.70 3.37 5.10
N SER A 88 -18.66 2.48 4.83
CA SER A 88 -19.86 2.41 5.67
C SER A 88 -19.53 1.81 7.02
N MET A 89 -20.21 2.28 8.07
CA MET A 89 -19.98 1.80 9.43
C MET A 89 -20.32 0.31 9.57
N ASP A 90 -21.35 -0.15 8.85
CA ASP A 90 -21.74 -1.56 8.85
C ASP A 90 -20.61 -2.47 8.36
N GLN A 91 -19.89 -2.07 7.31
CA GLN A 91 -18.75 -2.82 6.78
C GLN A 91 -17.58 -2.87 7.77
N LEU A 92 -17.30 -1.75 8.44
CA LEU A 92 -16.27 -1.67 9.46
C LEU A 92 -16.60 -2.55 10.68
N VAL A 93 -17.86 -2.56 11.11
CA VAL A 93 -18.30 -3.37 12.26
C VAL A 93 -18.19 -4.86 11.96
N VAL A 94 -18.59 -5.30 10.76
CA VAL A 94 -18.43 -6.71 10.35
C VAL A 94 -16.94 -7.10 10.35
N ALA A 95 -16.08 -6.29 9.72
CA ALA A 95 -14.64 -6.55 9.71
C ALA A 95 -14.01 -6.59 11.12
N LEU A 96 -14.50 -5.75 12.04
CA LEU A 96 -14.04 -5.74 13.42
C LEU A 96 -14.46 -7.01 14.18
N ILE A 97 -15.70 -7.46 13.99
CA ILE A 97 -16.20 -8.71 14.61
C ILE A 97 -15.41 -9.91 14.11
N ASP A 98 -15.15 -9.99 12.81
CA ASP A 98 -14.32 -11.05 12.22
C ASP A 98 -12.92 -11.04 12.86
N ARG A 99 -12.32 -9.86 13.01
CA ARG A 99 -11.01 -9.72 13.66
C ARG A 99 -11.00 -10.17 15.13
N VAL A 100 -12.06 -9.86 15.88
CA VAL A 100 -12.19 -10.30 17.28
C VAL A 100 -12.36 -11.82 17.36
N ASN A 101 -13.13 -12.42 16.45
CA ASN A 101 -13.32 -13.86 16.39
C ASN A 101 -12.01 -14.58 16.04
N GLU A 102 -11.25 -14.08 15.05
CA GLU A 102 -9.91 -14.60 14.73
C GLU A 102 -8.99 -14.60 15.96
N LEU A 103 -8.97 -13.51 16.74
CA LEU A 103 -8.16 -13.39 17.95
C LEU A 103 -8.60 -14.37 19.05
N ALA A 104 -9.91 -14.63 19.17
CA ALA A 104 -10.45 -15.59 20.11
C ALA A 104 -10.14 -17.05 19.72
N GLU A 105 -10.24 -17.39 18.43
CA GLU A 105 -10.00 -18.73 17.90
C GLU A 105 -8.51 -19.09 17.84
N SER A 106 -7.63 -18.11 17.65
CA SER A 106 -6.17 -18.30 17.59
C SER A 106 -5.53 -18.70 18.94
N GLY A 107 -6.33 -18.88 19.99
CA GLY A 107 -5.87 -19.27 21.31
C GLY A 107 -5.11 -18.13 21.96
N ALA A 108 -5.87 -17.20 22.58
CA ALA A 108 -5.37 -16.00 23.24
C ALA A 108 -4.05 -16.23 24.00
N GLN A 109 -2.94 -15.94 23.35
CA GLN A 109 -1.76 -15.46 24.04
C GLN A 109 -2.08 -13.98 24.36
N ASP A 110 -1.84 -13.51 25.58
CA ASP A 110 -2.19 -12.17 26.11
C ASP A 110 -1.73 -10.97 25.23
N VAL A 111 -1.03 -11.23 24.13
CA VAL A 111 -0.41 -10.26 23.23
C VAL A 111 -1.08 -10.37 21.85
N THR A 112 -1.83 -9.34 21.46
CA THR A 112 -2.50 -9.24 20.15
C THR A 112 -1.60 -8.66 19.06
N GLY A 113 -0.55 -7.92 19.46
CA GLY A 113 0.46 -7.33 18.60
C GLY A 113 1.76 -8.13 18.55
N VAL A 114 2.80 -7.52 17.97
CA VAL A 114 4.13 -8.11 17.90
C VAL A 114 4.80 -8.06 19.29
N ARG A 115 5.32 -9.19 19.78
CA ARG A 115 5.98 -9.23 21.10
C ARG A 115 7.28 -8.46 21.13
N THR A 116 7.48 -7.69 22.19
CA THR A 116 8.73 -6.98 22.44
C THR A 116 9.82 -7.87 23.01
N GLY A 117 9.45 -9.01 23.61
CA GLY A 117 10.37 -9.91 24.33
C GLY A 117 10.47 -9.57 25.82
N PHE A 118 9.84 -8.47 26.26
CA PHE A 118 9.72 -8.11 27.67
C PHE A 118 8.32 -8.45 28.16
N TYR A 119 8.19 -9.53 28.94
CA TYR A 119 6.89 -10.02 29.41
C TYR A 119 6.03 -8.95 30.08
N ASP A 120 6.61 -8.14 30.97
CA ASP A 120 5.88 -7.09 31.68
C ASP A 120 5.40 -5.96 30.77
N LEU A 121 6.16 -5.67 29.71
CA LEU A 121 5.80 -4.65 28.72
C LEU A 121 4.71 -5.17 27.79
N ASP A 122 4.85 -6.41 27.32
CA ASP A 122 3.87 -7.06 26.46
C ASP A 122 2.53 -7.23 27.19
N LYS A 123 2.56 -7.52 28.49
CA LYS A 123 1.35 -7.56 29.34
C LYS A 123 0.65 -6.21 29.45
N GLN A 124 1.40 -5.11 29.50
CA GLN A 124 0.83 -3.76 29.61
C GLN A 124 0.35 -3.20 28.27
N THR A 125 0.98 -3.60 27.17
CA THR A 125 0.74 -3.05 25.83
C THR A 125 -0.05 -3.98 24.91
N ALA A 126 -0.23 -5.24 25.31
CA ALA A 126 -0.64 -6.34 24.43
C ALA A 126 0.27 -6.46 23.19
N GLY A 127 1.54 -6.05 23.29
CA GLY A 127 2.51 -6.01 22.20
C GLY A 127 2.41 -4.77 21.31
N LEU A 128 3.27 -4.71 20.29
CA LEU A 128 3.32 -3.62 19.33
C LEU A 128 2.22 -3.80 18.27
N GLN A 129 1.22 -2.91 18.27
CA GLN A 129 0.05 -3.03 17.39
C GLN A 129 0.34 -2.56 15.96
N PRO A 130 -0.20 -3.26 14.94
CA PRO A 130 -0.07 -2.84 13.56
C PRO A 130 -0.85 -1.54 13.30
N GLY A 131 -0.19 -0.57 12.66
CA GLY A 131 -0.77 0.75 12.34
C GLY A 131 -0.39 1.86 13.33
N ASP A 132 0.16 1.52 14.49
CA ASP A 132 0.56 2.49 15.50
C ASP A 132 1.97 3.04 15.28
N LEU A 133 2.16 4.32 15.65
CA LEU A 133 3.47 4.94 15.76
C LEU A 133 3.89 4.97 17.24
N ILE A 134 4.86 4.13 17.60
CA ILE A 134 5.35 4.02 18.98
C ILE A 134 6.63 4.85 19.14
N VAL A 135 6.60 5.83 20.05
CA VAL A 135 7.71 6.77 20.28
C VAL A 135 8.44 6.42 21.58
N LEU A 136 9.70 5.99 21.45
CA LEU A 136 10.60 5.77 22.59
C LEU A 136 11.46 7.01 22.84
N ALA A 137 11.20 7.71 23.94
CA ALA A 137 11.99 8.85 24.40
C ALA A 137 12.81 8.51 25.66
N ALA A 138 14.08 8.89 25.69
CA ALA A 138 14.93 8.76 26.86
C ALA A 138 16.01 9.86 26.86
N ARG A 139 16.61 10.13 28.02
CA ARG A 139 17.79 11.00 28.11
C ARG A 139 19.00 10.35 27.41
N PRO A 140 19.99 11.14 26.95
CA PRO A 140 21.24 10.61 26.43
C PRO A 140 21.88 9.62 27.41
N SER A 141 22.49 8.57 26.89
CA SER A 141 23.15 7.50 27.66
C SER A 141 22.24 6.64 28.55
N MET A 142 20.91 6.78 28.49
CA MET A 142 19.96 5.93 29.24
C MET A 142 19.55 4.64 28.51
N GLY A 143 20.35 4.20 27.53
CA GLY A 143 20.12 2.91 26.88
C GLY A 143 19.01 2.86 25.83
N LYS A 144 18.53 4.01 25.31
CA LYS A 144 17.48 4.06 24.25
C LYS A 144 17.79 3.13 23.07
N THR A 145 19.02 3.19 22.55
CA THR A 145 19.44 2.38 21.40
C THR A 145 19.51 0.90 21.78
N ALA A 146 20.05 0.58 22.96
CA ALA A 146 20.12 -0.81 23.43
C ALA A 146 18.71 -1.41 23.57
N PHE A 147 17.78 -0.68 24.17
CA PHE A 147 16.40 -1.12 24.33
C PHE A 147 15.70 -1.34 22.97
N ALA A 148 15.83 -0.40 22.05
CA ALA A 148 15.24 -0.53 20.71
C ALA A 148 15.82 -1.70 19.91
N VAL A 149 17.13 -1.93 20.01
CA VAL A 149 17.81 -3.04 19.32
C VAL A 149 17.43 -4.39 19.92
N ASN A 150 17.31 -4.52 21.25
CA ASN A 150 16.87 -5.77 21.88
C ASN A 150 15.45 -6.16 21.44
N ILE A 151 14.53 -5.18 21.34
CA ILE A 151 13.19 -5.43 20.81
C ILE A 151 13.29 -5.90 19.35
N ALA A 152 14.06 -5.20 18.52
CA ALA A 152 14.25 -5.56 17.11
C ALA A 152 14.83 -6.97 16.93
N GLU A 153 15.81 -7.33 17.77
CA GLU A 153 16.41 -8.66 17.79
C GLU A 153 15.41 -9.74 18.20
N ASN A 154 14.65 -9.53 19.28
CA ASN A 154 13.60 -10.46 19.70
C ASN A 154 12.58 -10.70 18.59
N VAL A 155 12.13 -9.63 17.93
CA VAL A 155 11.16 -9.72 16.82
C VAL A 155 11.77 -10.47 15.62
N ALA A 156 13.05 -10.24 15.32
CA ALA A 156 13.71 -10.92 14.21
C ALA A 156 13.97 -12.41 14.49
N ILE A 157 14.41 -12.77 15.70
CA ILE A 157 14.85 -14.13 16.05
C ILE A 157 13.68 -14.99 16.54
N ASN A 158 12.89 -14.49 17.51
CA ASN A 158 11.88 -15.31 18.19
C ASN A 158 10.53 -15.27 17.47
N GLU A 159 10.13 -14.11 16.94
CA GLU A 159 8.89 -13.98 16.15
C GLU A 159 9.11 -14.25 14.66
N GLY A 160 10.36 -14.28 14.19
CA GLY A 160 10.72 -14.60 12.80
C GLY A 160 10.25 -13.55 11.78
N LEU A 161 9.96 -12.33 12.22
CA LEU A 161 9.47 -11.25 11.37
C LEU A 161 10.63 -10.40 10.83
N PRO A 162 10.55 -9.92 9.57
CA PRO A 162 11.60 -9.05 9.03
C PRO A 162 11.59 -7.68 9.72
N VAL A 163 12.75 -7.26 10.24
CA VAL A 163 12.93 -5.97 10.94
C VAL A 163 13.93 -5.10 10.20
N VAL A 164 13.61 -3.80 10.10
CA VAL A 164 14.50 -2.78 9.51
C VAL A 164 14.86 -1.75 10.57
N ILE A 165 16.16 -1.51 10.75
CA ILE A 165 16.68 -0.52 11.70
C ILE A 165 17.32 0.63 10.92
N TYR A 166 16.84 1.85 11.18
CA TYR A 166 17.48 3.08 10.72
C TYR A 166 18.21 3.73 11.88
N SER A 167 19.51 3.92 11.75
CA SER A 167 20.34 4.59 12.76
C SER A 167 21.05 5.80 12.16
N MET A 168 20.85 6.95 12.81
CA MET A 168 21.50 8.22 12.46
C MET A 168 22.64 8.59 13.43
N GLU A 169 22.81 7.84 14.53
CA GLU A 169 23.81 8.11 15.57
C GLU A 169 24.97 7.12 15.52
N MET A 170 24.68 5.83 15.34
CA MET A 170 25.67 4.75 15.33
C MET A 170 25.79 4.13 13.93
N GLY A 171 27.02 3.79 13.53
CA GLY A 171 27.28 3.05 12.30
C GLY A 171 26.84 1.59 12.38
N ALA A 172 26.56 0.95 11.24
CA ALA A 172 26.04 -0.42 11.17
C ALA A 172 26.90 -1.45 11.92
N ALA A 173 28.23 -1.37 11.80
CA ALA A 173 29.15 -2.29 12.49
C ALA A 173 29.05 -2.18 14.03
N GLN A 174 28.82 -0.98 14.57
CA GLN A 174 28.68 -0.78 16.01
C GLN A 174 27.34 -1.28 16.54
N LEU A 175 26.29 -1.24 15.72
CA LEU A 175 25.00 -1.84 16.06
C LEU A 175 25.08 -3.36 16.02
N ALA A 176 25.71 -3.93 14.99
CA ALA A 176 25.88 -5.37 14.84
C ALA A 176 26.70 -6.00 15.98
N LEU A 177 27.63 -5.25 16.59
CA LEU A 177 28.36 -5.71 17.78
C LEU A 177 27.55 -5.67 19.08
N ARG A 178 26.37 -5.03 19.07
CA ARG A 178 25.46 -4.93 20.22
C ARG A 178 24.24 -5.84 20.12
N MET A 179 24.08 -6.50 18.98
CA MET A 179 23.22 -7.67 18.76
C MET A 179 24.08 -8.91 18.98
#